data_AF-A0A2E7WYK2-F1
#
_entry.id   AF-A0A2E7WYK2-F1
#
_cell.length_a   1.000
_cell.length_b   1.000
_cell.length_c   1.000
_cell.angle_alpha   90.00
_cell.angle_beta   90.00
_cell.angle_gamma   90.00
#
_symmetry.space_group_name_H-M   'P 1'
#
loop_
_entity.id
_entity.type
_entity.pdbx_description
1 polymer ?
#
loop_
_entity_poly.entity_id
_entity_poly.type
_entity_poly.pdbx_seq_one_letter_code
_entity_poly.pdbx_strand_id
1 'polypeptide(L)'
;MNYDASSLDSLYRGRLVELRELAESRGISKGGSVEVLRARLIQNLVLPDLDLSWDGIQAMSHNELGETLKIFGIKSSGSQRERRQRLWLHLNFDSRRMTIERLAEMDRDDLHELCVRLEAPLTGNRTVLMGRVAGVLTNQLNGWGRIKKSLKRNGINFSLGTTGSEVLTNTEEVFEPLDVDFHSDSPIAVIEDAHDSLVLGLDTLDLAVQEDLRVVSTFVEDLDRIIGTILRGSGGVWGESQKELLLRLSKRRGWPVNEEVVKSRVTRVATDIAEIKGAKIGEFGKVNGNAFLRDQVTSESSKNRIGHKLAAVDSILRDSKG
;
A
#
# COMPACT_ATOMS: atom_id res chain seq x y z
N MET A 1 5.70 -24.18 14.82
CA MET A 1 4.22 -24.12 14.84
C MET A 1 3.65 -25.15 13.87
N ASN A 2 2.66 -25.94 14.27
CA ASN A 2 1.97 -26.88 13.38
C ASN A 2 0.78 -26.17 12.74
N TYR A 3 0.80 -25.98 11.43
CA TYR A 3 -0.32 -25.44 10.67
C TYR A 3 -0.44 -26.17 9.35
N ASP A 4 -1.65 -26.24 8.81
CA ASP A 4 -1.89 -26.81 7.49
C ASP A 4 -1.39 -25.86 6.40
N ALA A 5 -0.26 -26.23 5.79
CA ALA A 5 0.38 -25.45 4.74
C ALA A 5 -0.50 -25.32 3.48
N SER A 6 -1.40 -26.27 3.22
CA SER A 6 -2.33 -26.18 2.08
C SER A 6 -3.40 -25.11 2.32
N SER A 7 -3.94 -25.05 3.54
CA SER A 7 -4.83 -23.98 3.99
C SER A 7 -4.13 -22.61 3.91
N LEU A 8 -2.86 -22.50 4.29
CA LEU A 8 -2.12 -21.24 4.21
C LEU A 8 -1.87 -20.79 2.75
N ASP A 9 -1.53 -21.71 1.84
CA ASP A 9 -1.32 -21.37 0.42
C ASP A 9 -2.61 -20.84 -0.23
N SER A 10 -3.75 -21.46 0.07
CA SER A 10 -5.05 -21.00 -0.42
C SER A 10 -5.38 -19.58 0.06
N LEU A 11 -5.05 -19.23 1.30
CA LEU A 11 -5.23 -17.88 1.84
C LEU A 11 -4.33 -16.85 1.14
N TYR A 12 -3.10 -17.21 0.78
CA TYR A 12 -2.18 -16.33 0.06
C TYR A 12 -2.65 -16.01 -1.35
N ARG A 13 -3.19 -17.01 -2.06
CA ARG A 13 -3.62 -16.89 -3.47
C ARG A 13 -5.07 -16.42 -3.62
N GLY A 14 -5.88 -16.63 -2.59
CA GLY A 14 -7.32 -16.35 -2.61
C GLY A 14 -7.67 -14.93 -3.01
N ARG A 15 -8.71 -14.78 -3.83
CA ARG A 15 -9.25 -13.48 -4.28
C ARG A 15 -10.08 -12.85 -3.15
N LEU A 16 -10.32 -11.53 -3.23
CA LEU A 16 -11.07 -10.83 -2.17
C LEU A 16 -12.46 -11.43 -1.91
N VAL A 17 -13.16 -11.82 -2.97
CA VAL A 17 -14.51 -12.40 -2.90
C VAL A 17 -14.47 -13.72 -2.13
N GLU A 18 -13.59 -14.64 -2.54
CA GLU A 18 -13.38 -15.94 -1.89
C GLU A 18 -13.00 -15.79 -0.41
N LEU A 19 -12.11 -14.85 -0.09
CA LEU A 19 -11.70 -14.58 1.29
C LEU A 19 -12.85 -14.01 2.13
N ARG A 20 -13.75 -13.23 1.53
CA ARG A 20 -14.93 -12.68 2.24
C ARG A 20 -15.98 -13.75 2.49
N GLU A 21 -16.24 -14.62 1.52
CA GLU A 21 -17.11 -15.78 1.67
C GLU A 21 -16.56 -16.72 2.75
N LEU A 22 -15.26 -16.98 2.73
CA LEU A 22 -14.59 -17.77 3.76
C LEU A 22 -14.71 -17.10 5.14
N ALA A 23 -14.47 -15.79 5.23
CA ALA A 23 -14.64 -15.06 6.50
C ALA A 23 -16.08 -15.12 7.01
N GLU A 24 -17.07 -14.96 6.14
CA GLU A 24 -18.49 -15.05 6.49
C GLU A 24 -18.89 -16.45 6.97
N SER A 25 -18.43 -17.50 6.29
CA SER A 25 -18.66 -18.89 6.71
C SER A 25 -18.08 -19.22 8.09
N ARG A 26 -17.09 -18.43 8.54
CA ARG A 26 -16.38 -18.59 9.82
C ARG A 26 -16.75 -17.52 10.85
N GLY A 27 -17.72 -16.65 10.55
CA GLY A 27 -18.14 -15.57 11.46
C GLY A 27 -17.10 -14.46 11.70
N ILE A 28 -16.12 -14.32 10.79
CA ILE A 28 -15.05 -13.33 10.88
C ILE A 28 -15.46 -12.05 10.14
N SER A 29 -15.07 -10.89 10.69
CA SER A 29 -15.34 -9.59 10.07
C SER A 29 -14.74 -9.49 8.67
N LYS A 30 -15.59 -9.15 7.69
CA LYS A 30 -15.26 -8.95 6.26
C LYS A 30 -14.60 -7.60 5.95
N GLY A 31 -14.42 -6.74 6.96
CA GLY A 31 -13.97 -5.37 6.78
C GLY A 31 -12.47 -5.23 6.46
N GLY A 32 -12.13 -4.28 5.60
CA GLY A 32 -10.75 -3.92 5.24
C GLY A 32 -10.33 -4.37 3.84
N SER A 33 -9.08 -4.08 3.51
CA SER A 33 -8.45 -4.53 2.28
C SER A 33 -8.22 -6.04 2.27
N VAL A 34 -7.88 -6.58 1.08
CA VAL A 34 -7.51 -7.98 0.88
C VAL A 34 -6.46 -8.43 1.90
N GLU A 35 -5.41 -7.65 2.11
CA GLU A 35 -4.31 -8.05 3.00
C GLU A 35 -4.71 -7.99 4.48
N VAL A 36 -5.54 -7.02 4.87
CA VAL A 36 -6.12 -6.97 6.23
C VAL A 36 -7.01 -8.19 6.48
N LEU A 37 -7.81 -8.56 5.49
CA LEU A 37 -8.66 -9.75 5.58
C LEU A 37 -7.83 -11.04 5.62
N ARG A 38 -6.77 -11.14 4.83
CA ARG A 38 -5.82 -12.27 4.88
C ARG A 38 -5.13 -12.38 6.23
N ALA A 39 -4.59 -11.28 6.76
CA ALA A 39 -3.96 -11.27 8.08
C ALA A 39 -4.94 -11.77 9.14
N ARG A 40 -6.19 -11.32 9.09
CA ARG A 40 -7.25 -11.77 10.01
C ARG A 40 -7.57 -13.26 9.83
N LEU A 41 -7.69 -13.75 8.61
CA LEU A 41 -7.94 -15.16 8.33
C LEU A 41 -6.77 -16.05 8.77
N ILE A 42 -5.53 -15.64 8.51
CA ILE A 42 -4.33 -16.35 8.96
C ILE A 42 -4.29 -16.40 10.48
N GLN A 43 -4.55 -15.28 11.17
CA GLN A 43 -4.63 -15.25 12.63
C GLN A 43 -5.67 -16.25 13.16
N ASN A 44 -6.88 -16.29 12.60
CA ASN A 44 -7.97 -17.08 13.18
C ASN A 44 -7.95 -18.55 12.74
N LEU A 45 -7.42 -18.87 11.55
CA LEU A 45 -7.48 -20.21 10.97
C LEU A 45 -6.15 -20.96 11.03
N VAL A 46 -5.03 -20.24 10.94
CA VAL A 46 -3.68 -20.83 10.87
C VAL A 46 -2.96 -20.71 12.21
N LEU A 47 -3.23 -19.63 12.96
CA LEU A 47 -2.60 -19.32 14.25
C LEU A 47 -3.62 -19.13 15.40
N PRO A 48 -4.63 -20.00 15.56
CA PRO A 48 -5.70 -19.77 16.56
C PRO A 48 -5.20 -19.76 18.00
N ASP A 49 -4.17 -20.56 18.30
CA ASP A 49 -3.63 -20.71 19.67
C ASP A 49 -2.52 -19.70 20.00
N LEU A 50 -2.09 -18.90 19.01
CA LEU A 50 -1.01 -17.95 19.21
C LEU A 50 -1.57 -16.62 19.72
N ASP A 51 -1.11 -16.21 20.90
CA ASP A 51 -1.45 -14.89 21.43
C ASP A 51 -0.77 -13.78 20.61
N LEU A 52 -1.55 -13.16 19.73
CA LEU A 52 -1.15 -12.00 18.92
C LEU A 52 -1.58 -10.66 19.55
N SER A 53 -1.98 -10.66 20.83
CA SER A 53 -2.16 -9.44 21.60
C SER A 53 -0.84 -8.69 21.76
N TRP A 54 -0.90 -7.45 22.25
CA TRP A 54 0.30 -6.67 22.53
C TRP A 54 1.25 -7.38 23.50
N ASP A 55 0.71 -7.94 24.58
CA ASP A 55 1.51 -8.63 25.60
C ASP A 55 2.07 -9.95 25.04
N GLY A 56 1.28 -10.67 24.24
CA GLY A 56 1.72 -11.85 23.50
C GLY A 56 2.90 -11.53 22.56
N ILE A 57 2.80 -10.48 21.74
CA ILE A 57 3.88 -10.04 20.84
C ILE A 57 5.14 -9.62 21.61
N GLN A 58 5.00 -8.98 22.77
CA GLN A 58 6.13 -8.61 23.62
C GLN A 58 6.84 -9.83 24.23
N ALA A 59 6.08 -10.86 24.60
CA ALA A 59 6.60 -12.09 25.18
C ALA A 59 7.30 -13.02 24.15
N MET A 60 7.05 -12.86 22.86
CA MET A 60 7.65 -13.72 21.82
C MET A 60 9.17 -13.58 21.73
N SER A 61 9.84 -14.72 21.62
CA SER A 61 11.26 -14.80 21.30
C SER A 61 11.57 -14.29 19.88
N HIS A 62 12.84 -13.98 19.62
CA HIS A 62 13.28 -13.54 18.30
C HIS A 62 12.98 -14.56 17.19
N ASN A 63 13.11 -15.85 17.50
CA ASN A 63 12.85 -16.94 16.56
C ASN A 63 11.35 -17.06 16.27
N GLU A 64 10.50 -17.05 17.30
CA GLU A 64 9.05 -17.12 17.15
C GLU A 64 8.52 -15.96 16.31
N LEU A 65 8.97 -14.72 16.58
CA LEU A 65 8.62 -13.57 15.74
C LEU A 65 9.03 -13.79 14.27
N GLY A 66 10.20 -14.38 14.03
CA GLY A 66 10.67 -14.69 12.68
C GLY A 66 9.77 -15.70 11.97
N GLU A 67 9.32 -16.74 12.67
CA GLU A 67 8.39 -17.75 12.16
C GLU A 67 7.00 -17.16 11.89
N THR A 68 6.44 -16.43 12.85
CA THR A 68 5.14 -15.76 12.72
C THR A 68 5.13 -14.82 11.51
N LEU A 69 6.17 -14.01 11.33
CA LEU A 69 6.29 -13.11 10.17
C LEU A 69 6.38 -13.86 8.84
N LYS A 70 6.96 -15.07 8.81
CA LYS A 70 6.98 -15.93 7.61
C LYS A 70 5.59 -16.50 7.31
N ILE A 71 4.83 -16.87 8.33
CA ILE A 71 3.45 -17.37 8.22
C ILE A 71 2.47 -16.29 7.76
N PHE A 72 2.73 -15.02 8.11
CA PHE A 72 2.01 -13.89 7.52
C PHE A 72 2.51 -13.52 6.12
N GLY A 73 3.56 -14.17 5.63
CA GLY A 73 4.13 -13.91 4.31
C GLY A 73 4.85 -12.56 4.18
N ILE A 74 5.24 -11.93 5.29
CA ILE A 74 5.89 -10.62 5.33
C ILE A 74 7.39 -10.71 5.66
N LYS A 75 8.09 -9.56 5.76
CA LYS A 75 9.56 -9.55 5.97
C LYS A 75 9.90 -10.01 7.38
N SER A 76 10.60 -11.14 7.50
CA SER A 76 10.99 -11.77 8.77
C SER A 76 12.37 -11.36 9.30
N SER A 77 13.17 -10.62 8.53
CA SER A 77 14.51 -10.17 8.96
C SER A 77 14.47 -8.86 9.76
N GLY A 78 15.52 -8.61 10.54
CA GLY A 78 15.64 -7.43 11.41
C GLY A 78 15.83 -7.79 12.89
N SER A 79 16.04 -6.76 13.70
CA SER A 79 16.13 -6.87 15.17
C SER A 79 14.81 -7.34 15.79
N GLN A 80 14.83 -7.81 17.04
CA GLN A 80 13.60 -8.26 17.71
C GLN A 80 12.54 -7.15 17.78
N ARG A 81 12.97 -5.93 18.11
CA ARG A 81 12.13 -4.73 18.12
C ARG A 81 11.50 -4.45 16.75
N GLU A 82 12.29 -4.48 15.69
CA GLU A 82 11.77 -4.26 14.33
C GLU A 82 10.75 -5.32 13.92
N ARG A 83 10.96 -6.58 14.32
CA ARG A 83 10.02 -7.67 14.06
C ARG A 83 8.70 -7.47 14.81
N ARG A 84 8.74 -7.07 16.09
CA ARG A 84 7.54 -6.77 16.89
C ARG A 84 6.74 -5.61 16.30
N GLN A 85 7.42 -4.49 16.00
CA GLN A 85 6.79 -3.34 15.35
C GLN A 85 6.08 -3.74 14.06
N ARG A 86 6.75 -4.54 13.22
CA ARG A 86 6.23 -4.99 11.93
C ARG A 86 5.02 -5.91 12.08
N LEU A 87 5.08 -6.87 12.99
CA LEU A 87 3.98 -7.78 13.28
C LEU A 87 2.77 -7.00 13.79
N TRP A 88 2.98 -6.12 14.77
CA TRP A 88 1.93 -5.29 15.34
C TRP A 88 1.28 -4.38 14.29
N LEU A 89 2.07 -3.72 13.44
CA LEU A 89 1.56 -2.90 12.34
C LEU A 89 0.73 -3.73 11.35
N HIS A 90 1.19 -4.93 10.99
CA HIS A 90 0.50 -5.80 10.04
C HIS A 90 -0.87 -6.27 10.54
N LEU A 91 -1.02 -6.49 11.84
CA LEU A 91 -2.26 -6.98 12.44
C LEU A 91 -3.28 -5.86 12.65
N ASN A 92 -2.82 -4.66 13.00
CA ASN A 92 -3.71 -3.58 13.45
C ASN A 92 -4.01 -2.53 12.38
N PHE A 93 -3.17 -2.40 11.35
CA PHE A 93 -3.30 -1.33 10.37
C PHE A 93 -3.32 -1.85 8.93
N ASP A 94 -4.00 -1.07 8.09
CA ASP A 94 -3.88 -1.21 6.65
C ASP A 94 -2.68 -0.40 6.16
N SER A 95 -1.71 -1.07 5.52
CA SER A 95 -0.52 -0.41 4.94
C SER A 95 -0.84 0.64 3.89
N ARG A 96 -2.04 0.62 3.29
CA ARG A 96 -2.50 1.66 2.35
C ARG A 96 -3.07 2.89 3.05
N ARG A 97 -3.57 2.73 4.28
CA ARG A 97 -4.26 3.79 5.04
C ARG A 97 -3.40 4.41 6.13
N MET A 98 -2.39 3.71 6.63
CA MET A 98 -1.50 4.20 7.67
C MET A 98 -0.32 4.93 7.04
N THR A 99 -0.57 6.16 6.61
CA THR A 99 0.42 7.01 5.93
C THR A 99 0.82 8.20 6.80
N ILE A 100 1.86 8.93 6.38
CA ILE A 100 2.36 10.11 7.11
C ILE A 100 1.27 11.20 7.18
N GLU A 101 0.46 11.33 6.13
CA GLU A 101 -0.64 12.29 6.04
C GLU A 101 -1.71 11.99 7.11
N ARG A 102 -2.05 10.71 7.28
CA ARG A 102 -2.99 10.29 8.33
C ARG A 102 -2.45 10.59 9.74
N LEU A 103 -1.15 10.45 9.97
CA LEU A 103 -0.54 10.83 11.26
C LEU A 103 -0.71 12.33 11.55
N ALA A 104 -0.78 13.17 10.52
CA ALA A 104 -0.98 14.62 10.68
C ALA A 104 -2.42 14.98 11.10
N GLU A 105 -3.37 14.06 10.97
CA GLU A 105 -4.76 14.20 11.41
C GLU A 105 -5.00 13.64 12.82
N MET A 106 -4.12 12.75 13.31
CA MET A 106 -4.26 12.09 14.62
C MET A 106 -4.00 13.03 15.79
N ASP A 107 -4.71 12.88 16.90
CA ASP A 107 -4.46 13.72 18.05
C ASP A 107 -3.16 13.31 18.79
N ARG A 108 -2.83 14.03 19.87
CA ARG A 108 -1.62 13.74 20.64
C ARG A 108 -1.70 12.40 21.37
N ASP A 109 -2.88 12.00 21.81
CA ASP A 109 -3.07 10.84 22.67
C ASP A 109 -3.02 9.56 21.82
N ASP A 110 -3.63 9.57 20.64
CA ASP A 110 -3.50 8.54 19.61
C ASP A 110 -2.03 8.35 19.19
N LEU A 111 -1.31 9.45 18.95
CA LEU A 111 0.12 9.40 18.63
C LEU A 111 0.96 8.87 19.79
N HIS A 112 0.57 9.17 21.03
CA HIS A 112 1.23 8.64 22.21
C HIS A 112 0.99 7.13 22.34
N GLU A 113 -0.24 6.64 22.13
CA GLU A 113 -0.53 5.21 22.10
C GLU A 113 0.27 4.50 20.99
N LEU A 114 0.33 5.08 19.79
CA LEU A 114 1.17 4.56 18.70
C LEU A 114 2.63 4.47 19.11
N CYS A 115 3.18 5.49 19.79
CA CYS A 115 4.55 5.43 20.27
C CYS A 115 4.76 4.31 21.30
N VAL A 116 3.81 4.08 22.22
CA VAL A 116 3.87 2.95 23.17
C VAL A 116 3.94 1.62 22.41
N ARG A 117 3.00 1.41 21.49
CA ARG A 117 2.87 0.17 20.71
C ARG A 117 3.99 -0.04 19.69
N LEU A 118 4.64 1.03 19.24
CA LEU A 118 5.79 0.95 18.34
C LEU A 118 7.12 0.99 19.10
N GLU A 119 7.10 0.92 20.43
CA GLU A 119 8.28 1.02 21.29
C GLU A 119 9.11 2.27 20.98
N ALA A 120 8.48 3.35 20.53
CA ALA A 120 9.14 4.61 20.22
C ALA A 120 9.23 5.49 21.48
N PRO A 121 10.21 6.40 21.57
CA PRO A 121 10.31 7.28 22.74
C PRO A 121 9.04 8.12 22.92
N LEU A 122 8.61 8.33 24.17
CA LEU A 122 7.34 8.99 24.53
C LEU A 122 7.44 10.50 24.81
N THR A 123 8.64 11.08 24.77
CA THR A 123 8.89 12.47 25.17
C THR A 123 8.59 13.49 24.07
N GLY A 124 8.04 14.65 24.40
CA GLY A 124 7.89 15.77 23.46
C GLY A 124 6.45 16.10 23.09
N ASN A 125 6.30 17.07 22.19
CA ASN A 125 5.00 17.56 21.73
C ASN A 125 4.42 16.68 20.59
N ARG A 126 3.18 16.96 20.18
CA ARG A 126 2.47 16.20 19.14
C ARG A 126 3.30 16.00 17.87
N THR A 127 3.98 17.04 17.39
CA THR A 127 4.79 16.98 16.16
C THR A 127 6.04 16.11 16.33
N VAL A 128 6.67 16.10 17.51
CA VAL A 128 7.78 15.19 17.82
C VAL A 128 7.31 13.73 17.88
N LEU A 129 6.15 13.45 18.50
CA LEU A 129 5.57 12.10 18.52
C LEU A 129 5.22 11.62 17.10
N MET A 130 4.56 12.48 16.32
CA MET A 130 4.26 12.23 14.91
C MET A 130 5.53 11.90 14.11
N GLY A 131 6.59 12.70 14.25
CA GLY A 131 7.87 12.48 13.56
C GLY A 131 8.51 11.13 13.92
N ARG A 132 8.38 10.67 15.16
CA ARG A 132 8.89 9.36 15.60
C ARG A 132 8.09 8.21 15.00
N VAL A 133 6.76 8.28 15.04
CA VAL A 133 5.89 7.29 14.40
C VAL A 133 6.15 7.23 12.90
N ALA A 134 6.26 8.39 12.24
CA ALA A 134 6.63 8.47 10.82
C ALA A 134 8.00 7.85 10.53
N GLY A 135 8.97 8.03 11.43
CA GLY A 135 10.28 7.37 11.35
C GLY A 135 10.16 5.85 11.42
N VAL A 136 9.35 5.30 12.34
CA VAL A 136 9.10 3.85 12.42
C VAL A 136 8.41 3.34 11.15
N LEU A 137 7.38 4.03 10.65
CA LEU A 137 6.70 3.65 9.42
C LEU A 137 7.67 3.64 8.22
N THR A 138 8.56 4.63 8.15
CA THR A 138 9.60 4.73 7.10
C THR A 138 10.60 3.58 7.19
N ASN A 139 11.06 3.23 8.40
CA ASN A 139 11.96 2.09 8.61
C ASN A 139 11.30 0.75 8.27
N GLN A 140 9.98 0.67 8.45
CA GLN A 140 9.19 -0.53 8.17
C GLN A 140 8.61 -0.55 6.75
N LEU A 141 8.93 0.43 5.90
CA LEU A 141 8.34 0.57 4.58
C LEU A 141 8.54 -0.71 3.73
N ASN A 142 7.46 -1.20 3.12
CA ASN A 142 7.41 -2.47 2.38
C ASN A 142 7.75 -3.73 3.22
N GLY A 143 7.90 -3.61 4.54
CA GLY A 143 8.19 -4.71 5.45
C GLY A 143 6.93 -5.40 5.96
N TRP A 144 5.82 -4.69 6.08
CA TRP A 144 4.53 -5.16 6.60
C TRP A 144 3.39 -4.88 5.62
N GLY A 145 2.21 -5.43 5.90
CA GLY A 145 0.98 -5.16 5.15
C GLY A 145 0.87 -5.93 3.84
N ARG A 146 1.92 -6.00 3.03
CA ARG A 146 1.91 -6.73 1.74
C ARG A 146 2.61 -8.08 1.86
N ILE A 147 1.90 -9.14 1.45
CA ILE A 147 2.48 -10.47 1.30
C ILE A 147 3.56 -10.46 0.20
N LYS A 148 4.66 -11.19 0.42
CA LYS A 148 5.75 -11.35 -0.55
C LYS A 148 5.23 -11.89 -1.89
N LYS A 149 5.62 -11.22 -2.98
CA LYS A 149 5.23 -11.58 -4.36
C LYS A 149 5.57 -13.03 -4.73
N SER A 150 6.66 -13.58 -4.19
CA SER A 150 7.05 -14.97 -4.40
C SER A 150 5.99 -15.94 -3.88
N LEU A 151 5.44 -15.70 -2.69
CA LEU A 151 4.38 -16.54 -2.11
C LEU A 151 3.07 -16.42 -2.88
N LYS A 152 2.76 -15.22 -3.41
CA LYS A 152 1.55 -15.01 -4.22
C LYS A 152 1.62 -15.70 -5.60
N ARG A 153 2.80 -15.77 -6.22
CA ARG A 153 2.99 -16.34 -7.56
C ARG A 153 3.28 -17.83 -7.53
N ASN A 154 4.24 -18.24 -6.72
CA ASN A 154 4.78 -19.60 -6.70
C ASN A 154 4.16 -20.44 -5.58
N GLY A 155 3.47 -19.82 -4.63
CA GLY A 155 2.91 -20.49 -3.46
C GLY A 155 3.98 -20.80 -2.42
N ILE A 156 3.59 -21.59 -1.42
CA ILE A 156 4.54 -22.16 -0.46
C ILE A 156 5.30 -23.29 -1.16
N ASN A 157 6.57 -23.05 -1.50
CA ASN A 157 7.46 -24.14 -1.92
C ASN A 157 7.61 -25.12 -0.75
N PHE A 158 7.03 -26.32 -0.88
CA PHE A 158 7.23 -27.41 0.07
C PHE A 158 8.67 -27.94 -0.04
N SER A 159 9.62 -27.27 0.61
CA SER A 159 10.81 -27.94 1.13
C SER A 159 10.55 -28.20 2.61
N LEU A 160 9.77 -29.25 2.91
CA LEU A 160 9.57 -29.69 4.27
C LEU A 160 10.88 -30.30 4.79
N GLY A 161 11.61 -29.51 5.58
CA GLY A 161 12.64 -29.93 6.52
C GLY A 161 13.89 -30.59 5.95
N THR A 162 15.01 -29.86 5.96
CA THR A 162 16.22 -30.21 6.73
C THR A 162 17.22 -29.08 6.55
N THR A 163 17.91 -28.74 7.64
CA THR A 163 19.09 -27.87 7.70
C THR A 163 20.00 -27.98 6.47
N GLY A 164 20.39 -26.86 5.87
CA GLY A 164 21.61 -26.79 5.07
C GLY A 164 21.52 -26.02 3.75
N SER A 165 22.36 -24.98 3.66
CA SER A 165 22.93 -24.33 2.48
C SER A 165 22.03 -23.74 1.38
N GLU A 166 22.16 -22.42 1.26
CA GLU A 166 22.02 -21.67 0.02
C GLU A 166 22.79 -22.33 -1.13
N VAL A 167 22.11 -22.63 -2.25
CA VAL A 167 22.71 -22.56 -3.59
C VAL A 167 21.63 -22.07 -4.57
N LEU A 168 21.89 -20.89 -5.13
CA LEU A 168 21.17 -20.34 -6.28
C LEU A 168 21.44 -21.23 -7.49
N THR A 169 20.38 -21.72 -8.14
CA THR A 169 20.48 -22.16 -9.54
C THR A 169 19.38 -21.48 -10.34
N ASN A 170 19.81 -20.62 -11.25
CA ASN A 170 18.99 -20.10 -12.34
C ASN A 170 18.49 -21.27 -13.16
N THR A 171 17.18 -21.39 -13.32
CA THR A 171 16.60 -22.15 -14.41
C THR A 171 15.60 -21.23 -15.10
N GLU A 172 15.96 -20.80 -16.31
CA GLU A 172 15.07 -20.13 -17.24
C GLU A 172 13.96 -21.13 -17.60
N GLU A 173 12.78 -20.98 -16.98
CA GLU A 173 11.60 -21.77 -17.38
C GLU A 173 10.72 -20.95 -18.32
N VAL A 174 10.60 -21.49 -19.52
CA VAL A 174 9.74 -21.06 -20.62
C VAL A 174 8.27 -21.10 -20.16
N PHE A 175 7.60 -19.94 -20.17
CA PHE A 175 6.19 -19.81 -19.80
C PHE A 175 5.26 -20.15 -20.97
N GLU A 176 4.34 -21.09 -20.77
CA GLU A 176 3.11 -21.15 -21.56
C GLU A 176 2.17 -19.98 -21.16
N PRO A 177 1.53 -19.29 -22.12
CA PRO A 177 0.69 -18.15 -21.82
C PRO A 177 -0.68 -18.61 -21.32
N LEU A 178 -0.95 -18.40 -20.03
CA LEU A 178 -2.32 -18.33 -19.53
C LEU A 178 -3.01 -17.13 -20.17
N ASP A 179 -4.13 -17.37 -20.84
CA ASP A 179 -4.95 -16.39 -21.54
C ASP A 179 -5.67 -15.47 -20.54
N VAL A 180 -4.94 -14.47 -20.03
CA VAL A 180 -5.49 -13.46 -19.11
C VAL A 180 -6.32 -12.49 -19.93
N ASP A 181 -7.64 -12.51 -19.76
CA ASP A 181 -8.52 -11.54 -20.42
C ASP A 181 -8.40 -10.16 -19.78
N PHE A 182 -7.49 -9.34 -20.33
CA PHE A 182 -7.30 -7.96 -19.91
C PHE A 182 -8.46 -7.01 -20.31
N HIS A 183 -9.56 -7.49 -20.91
CA HIS A 183 -10.73 -6.69 -21.31
C HIS A 183 -11.84 -6.75 -20.27
N SER A 184 -11.78 -7.68 -19.30
CA SER A 184 -12.76 -7.71 -18.23
C SER A 184 -12.79 -6.34 -17.54
N ASP A 185 -13.99 -5.77 -17.41
CA ASP A 185 -14.19 -4.53 -16.70
C ASP A 185 -13.63 -4.66 -15.28
N SER A 186 -12.85 -3.67 -14.86
CA SER A 186 -12.37 -3.67 -13.48
C SER A 186 -13.59 -3.53 -12.54
N PRO A 187 -13.59 -4.22 -11.38
CA PRO A 187 -14.66 -4.07 -10.40
C PRO A 187 -14.92 -2.60 -10.07
N ILE A 188 -16.19 -2.22 -9.82
CA ILE A 188 -16.59 -0.82 -9.53
C ILE A 188 -15.72 -0.19 -8.44
N ALA A 189 -15.37 -0.95 -7.40
CA ALA A 189 -14.48 -0.48 -6.32
C ALA A 189 -13.08 -0.05 -6.81
N VAL A 190 -12.57 -0.62 -7.90
CA VAL A 190 -11.28 -0.22 -8.50
C VAL A 190 -11.40 1.11 -9.23
N ILE A 191 -12.55 1.35 -9.87
CA ILE A 191 -12.87 2.60 -10.55
C ILE A 191 -13.08 3.71 -9.51
N GLU A 192 -13.80 3.43 -8.43
CA GLU A 192 -13.97 4.34 -7.29
C GLU A 192 -12.62 4.65 -6.61
N ASP A 193 -11.80 3.62 -6.32
CA ASP A 193 -10.46 3.80 -5.74
C ASP A 193 -9.54 4.65 -6.64
N ALA A 194 -9.63 4.45 -7.96
CA ALA A 194 -8.86 5.21 -8.95
C ALA A 194 -9.32 6.66 -9.05
N HIS A 195 -10.64 6.90 -9.01
CA HIS A 195 -11.23 8.23 -8.92
C HIS A 195 -10.75 8.96 -7.66
N ASP A 196 -10.89 8.33 -6.49
CA ASP A 196 -10.48 8.91 -5.22
C ASP A 196 -8.99 9.21 -5.18
N SER A 197 -8.16 8.35 -5.78
CA SER A 197 -6.71 8.55 -5.89
C SER A 197 -6.32 9.74 -6.77
N LEU A 198 -7.11 10.06 -7.81
CA LEU A 198 -6.90 11.25 -8.63
C LEU A 198 -7.28 12.54 -7.88
N VAL A 199 -8.36 12.47 -7.10
CA VAL A 199 -8.97 13.60 -6.38
C VAL A 199 -8.36 13.80 -4.97
N LEU A 200 -7.53 12.87 -4.48
CA LEU A 200 -6.95 12.95 -3.14
C LEU A 200 -6.07 14.20 -2.95
N GLY A 201 -6.39 15.02 -1.95
CA GLY A 201 -5.60 16.19 -1.59
C GLY A 201 -5.57 17.29 -2.64
N LEU A 202 -6.59 17.38 -3.51
CA LEU A 202 -6.71 18.45 -4.51
C LEU A 202 -6.51 19.84 -3.89
N ASP A 203 -7.09 20.09 -2.72
CA ASP A 203 -7.10 21.40 -2.05
C ASP A 203 -5.70 21.97 -1.73
N THR A 204 -4.67 21.11 -1.77
CA THR A 204 -3.27 21.49 -1.57
C THR A 204 -2.55 21.94 -2.84
N LEU A 205 -3.10 21.61 -4.01
CA LEU A 205 -2.51 21.88 -5.32
C LEU A 205 -2.91 23.25 -5.87
N ASP A 206 -2.35 23.62 -7.01
CA ASP A 206 -2.71 24.83 -7.75
C ASP A 206 -4.04 24.66 -8.48
N LEU A 207 -4.79 25.76 -8.62
CA LEU A 207 -6.14 25.74 -9.20
C LEU A 207 -6.20 25.11 -10.59
N ALA A 208 -5.19 25.38 -11.45
CA ALA A 208 -5.09 24.77 -12.77
C ALA A 208 -4.91 23.24 -12.70
N VAL A 209 -4.03 22.76 -11.81
CA VAL A 209 -3.78 21.31 -11.61
C VAL A 209 -5.01 20.63 -10.99
N GLN A 210 -5.76 21.33 -10.14
CA GLN A 210 -6.99 20.82 -9.56
C GLN A 210 -8.08 20.61 -10.61
N GLU A 211 -8.25 21.57 -11.51
CA GLU A 211 -9.22 21.50 -12.61
C GLU A 211 -8.85 20.36 -13.56
N ASP A 212 -7.57 20.27 -13.95
CA ASP A 212 -7.06 19.21 -14.82
C ASP A 212 -7.30 17.81 -14.22
N LEU A 213 -7.02 17.62 -12.93
CA LEU A 213 -7.23 16.33 -12.25
C LEU A 213 -8.70 15.97 -12.09
N ARG A 214 -9.59 16.95 -11.88
CA ARG A 214 -11.05 16.71 -11.86
C ARG A 214 -11.55 16.31 -13.23
N VAL A 215 -11.05 16.92 -14.30
CA VAL A 215 -11.40 16.51 -15.67
C VAL A 215 -10.92 15.09 -15.93
N VAL A 216 -9.68 14.77 -15.57
CA VAL A 216 -9.13 13.41 -15.74
C VAL A 216 -9.86 12.37 -14.90
N SER A 217 -10.34 12.71 -13.69
CA SER A 217 -11.09 11.77 -12.84
C SER A 217 -12.45 11.36 -13.44
N THR A 218 -13.02 12.14 -14.35
CA THR A 218 -14.23 11.73 -15.08
C THR A 218 -13.97 10.62 -16.11
N PHE A 219 -12.71 10.41 -16.51
CA PHE A 219 -12.32 9.45 -17.56
C PHE A 219 -11.68 8.18 -17.01
N VAL A 220 -11.94 7.82 -15.75
CA VAL A 220 -11.31 6.65 -15.11
C VAL A 220 -11.72 5.33 -15.77
N GLU A 221 -12.95 5.22 -16.26
CA GLU A 221 -13.40 4.03 -17.01
C GLU A 221 -12.67 3.91 -18.36
N ASP A 222 -12.49 5.03 -19.06
CA ASP A 222 -11.70 5.06 -20.29
C ASP A 222 -10.22 4.75 -20.01
N LEU A 223 -9.70 5.20 -18.87
CA LEU A 223 -8.35 4.91 -18.42
C LEU A 223 -8.18 3.39 -18.22
N ASP A 224 -9.12 2.75 -17.54
CA ASP A 224 -9.17 1.29 -17.35
C ASP A 224 -9.14 0.52 -18.68
N ARG A 225 -9.97 0.96 -19.63
CA ARG A 225 -10.06 0.37 -20.97
C ARG A 225 -8.78 0.54 -21.78
N ILE A 226 -8.14 1.72 -21.73
CA ILE A 226 -6.85 1.95 -22.41
C ILE A 226 -5.79 1.02 -21.82
N ILE A 227 -5.73 0.91 -20.49
CA ILE A 227 -4.75 0.07 -19.79
C ILE A 227 -4.93 -1.39 -20.19
N GLY A 228 -6.15 -1.91 -20.21
CA GLY A 228 -6.45 -3.26 -20.70
C GLY A 228 -5.99 -3.48 -22.15
N THR A 229 -6.15 -2.47 -23.02
CA THR A 229 -5.69 -2.53 -24.42
C THR A 229 -4.17 -2.56 -24.51
N ILE A 230 -3.48 -1.73 -23.73
CA ILE A 230 -2.01 -1.69 -23.68
C ILE A 230 -1.46 -3.02 -23.17
N LEU A 231 -2.05 -3.59 -22.12
CA LEU A 231 -1.60 -4.85 -21.52
C LEU A 231 -1.68 -6.02 -22.50
N ARG A 232 -2.74 -6.12 -23.31
CA ARG A 232 -2.79 -7.11 -24.39
C ARG A 232 -1.67 -6.92 -25.41
N GLY A 233 -1.50 -5.68 -25.88
CA GLY A 233 -0.46 -5.35 -26.87
C GLY A 233 0.96 -5.59 -26.36
N SER A 234 1.18 -5.55 -25.04
CA SER A 234 2.48 -5.77 -24.41
C SER A 234 2.67 -7.17 -23.80
N GLY A 235 1.76 -8.12 -24.04
CA GLY A 235 1.85 -9.47 -23.46
C GLY A 235 1.76 -9.49 -21.93
N GLY A 236 1.01 -8.55 -21.36
CA GLY A 236 0.83 -8.36 -19.93
C GLY A 236 1.95 -7.59 -19.25
N VAL A 237 2.93 -7.03 -19.96
CA VAL A 237 4.02 -6.25 -19.35
C VAL A 237 3.60 -4.80 -19.13
N TRP A 238 3.90 -4.24 -17.95
CA TRP A 238 3.64 -2.83 -17.63
C TRP A 238 4.87 -2.16 -17.02
N GLY A 239 5.48 -1.24 -17.78
CA GLY A 239 6.67 -0.50 -17.39
C GLY A 239 6.65 0.91 -17.97
N GLU A 240 7.83 1.53 -18.10
CA GLU A 240 7.93 2.94 -18.50
C GLU A 240 7.43 3.19 -19.93
N SER A 241 7.71 2.27 -20.85
CA SER A 241 7.21 2.35 -22.23
C SER A 241 5.68 2.31 -22.30
N GLN A 242 5.02 1.54 -21.43
CA GLN A 242 3.56 1.46 -21.38
C GLN A 242 2.94 2.71 -20.73
N LYS A 243 3.57 3.25 -19.68
CA LYS A 243 3.16 4.54 -19.09
C LYS A 243 3.30 5.68 -20.09
N GLU A 244 4.38 5.72 -20.86
CA GLU A 244 4.58 6.75 -21.88
C GLU A 244 3.54 6.62 -23.01
N LEU A 245 3.26 5.39 -23.45
CA LEU A 245 2.20 5.12 -24.42
C LEU A 245 0.83 5.58 -23.92
N LEU A 246 0.51 5.30 -22.65
CA LEU A 246 -0.71 5.78 -22.01
C LEU A 246 -0.81 7.30 -22.06
N LEU A 247 0.23 8.02 -21.60
CA LEU A 247 0.25 9.48 -21.61
C LEU A 247 0.09 10.05 -23.03
N ARG A 248 0.70 9.41 -24.03
CA ARG A 248 0.56 9.79 -25.44
C ARG A 248 -0.88 9.61 -25.95
N LEU A 249 -1.53 8.51 -25.58
CA LEU A 249 -2.93 8.24 -25.91
C LEU A 249 -3.88 9.22 -25.21
N SER A 250 -3.64 9.53 -23.93
CA SER A 250 -4.39 10.52 -23.16
C SER A 250 -4.30 11.91 -23.82
N LYS A 251 -3.10 12.34 -24.23
CA LYS A 251 -2.93 13.61 -24.98
C LYS A 251 -3.68 13.61 -26.30
N ARG A 252 -3.63 12.51 -27.06
CA ARG A 252 -4.34 12.38 -28.34
C ARG A 252 -5.87 12.44 -28.19
N ARG A 253 -6.39 12.02 -27.03
CA ARG A 253 -7.82 12.12 -26.67
C ARG A 253 -8.22 13.47 -26.09
N GLY A 254 -7.28 14.40 -25.93
CA GLY A 254 -7.55 15.74 -25.40
C GLY A 254 -7.58 15.83 -23.88
N TRP A 255 -7.07 14.83 -23.15
CA TRP A 255 -7.02 14.91 -21.69
C TRP A 255 -5.96 15.91 -21.23
N PRO A 256 -6.23 16.70 -20.17
CA PRO A 256 -5.31 17.72 -19.68
C PRO A 256 -4.16 17.12 -18.87
N VAL A 257 -3.28 16.36 -19.53
CA VAL A 257 -2.10 15.69 -18.94
C VAL A 257 -0.81 16.42 -19.31
N ASN A 258 -0.82 17.75 -19.25
CA ASN A 258 0.32 18.59 -19.61
C ASN A 258 1.26 18.83 -18.42
N GLU A 259 0.67 19.08 -17.26
CA GLU A 259 1.37 19.30 -16.01
C GLU A 259 2.03 18.01 -15.50
N GLU A 260 3.24 18.14 -14.97
CA GLU A 260 4.03 17.00 -14.49
C GLU A 260 3.35 16.29 -13.31
N VAL A 261 2.68 17.05 -12.45
CA VAL A 261 1.88 16.54 -11.33
C VAL A 261 0.77 15.63 -11.81
N VAL A 262 0.04 16.07 -12.83
CA VAL A 262 -1.09 15.34 -13.40
C VAL A 262 -0.59 14.06 -14.06
N LYS A 263 0.49 14.13 -14.86
CA LYS A 263 1.12 12.94 -15.46
C LYS A 263 1.56 11.94 -14.40
N SER A 264 2.21 12.40 -13.33
CA SER A 264 2.68 11.55 -12.24
C SER A 264 1.50 10.84 -11.55
N ARG A 265 0.42 11.57 -11.27
CA ARG A 265 -0.76 10.99 -10.62
C ARG A 265 -1.50 10.01 -11.53
N VAL A 266 -1.69 10.35 -12.80
CA VAL A 266 -2.30 9.47 -13.80
C VAL A 266 -1.51 8.18 -14.02
N THR A 267 -0.17 8.29 -14.15
CA THR A 267 0.68 7.11 -14.32
C THR A 267 0.71 6.22 -13.08
N ARG A 268 0.60 6.78 -11.88
CA ARG A 268 0.43 6.03 -10.64
C ARG A 268 -0.89 5.26 -10.65
N VAL A 269 -2.02 5.94 -10.83
CA VAL A 269 -3.35 5.30 -10.87
C VAL A 269 -3.41 4.22 -11.95
N ALA A 270 -2.82 4.48 -13.12
CA ALA A 270 -2.76 3.50 -14.18
C ALA A 270 -1.91 2.28 -13.83
N THR A 271 -0.85 2.45 -13.05
CA THR A 271 -0.03 1.34 -12.55
C THR A 271 -0.81 0.49 -11.56
N ASP A 272 -1.62 1.12 -10.70
CA ASP A 272 -2.48 0.41 -9.75
C ASP A 272 -3.56 -0.41 -10.48
N ILE A 273 -4.23 0.18 -11.48
CA ILE A 273 -5.20 -0.52 -12.34
C ILE A 273 -4.52 -1.67 -13.11
N ALA A 274 -3.35 -1.44 -13.69
CA ALA A 274 -2.61 -2.47 -14.42
C ALA A 274 -2.21 -3.64 -13.51
N GLU A 275 -1.78 -3.36 -12.27
CA GLU A 275 -1.46 -4.39 -11.27
C GLU A 275 -2.70 -5.24 -10.96
N ILE A 276 -3.88 -4.62 -10.81
CA ILE A 276 -5.15 -5.31 -10.55
C ILE A 276 -5.55 -6.20 -11.72
N LYS A 277 -5.37 -5.74 -12.97
CA LYS A 277 -5.59 -6.53 -14.19
C LYS A 277 -4.54 -7.63 -14.43
N GLY A 278 -3.57 -7.81 -13.53
CA GLY A 278 -2.61 -8.92 -13.57
C GLY A 278 -1.31 -8.62 -14.34
N ALA A 279 -0.96 -7.35 -14.52
CA ALA A 279 0.24 -6.98 -15.26
C ALA A 279 1.56 -7.40 -14.58
N LYS A 280 2.52 -7.83 -15.39
CA LYS A 280 3.94 -8.02 -15.05
C LYS A 280 4.60 -6.63 -15.00
N ILE A 281 4.62 -6.04 -13.81
CA ILE A 281 5.29 -4.76 -13.59
C ILE A 281 6.81 -4.95 -13.73
N GLY A 282 7.43 -4.21 -14.65
CA GLY A 282 8.88 -4.26 -14.88
C GLY A 282 9.68 -3.95 -13.60
N GLU A 283 10.85 -4.56 -13.47
CA GLU A 283 11.87 -4.11 -12.51
C GLU A 283 12.07 -2.59 -12.70
N PHE A 284 12.27 -1.83 -11.61
CA PHE A 284 12.29 -0.35 -11.53
C PHE A 284 11.00 0.38 -11.09
N GLY A 285 9.85 -0.27 -10.91
CA GLY A 285 8.64 0.38 -10.35
C GLY A 285 8.72 0.87 -8.89
N LYS A 286 9.90 0.92 -8.26
CA LYS A 286 10.10 1.31 -6.85
C LYS A 286 10.70 2.71 -6.64
N VAL A 287 11.16 3.39 -7.69
CA VAL A 287 11.96 4.61 -7.51
C VAL A 287 11.41 5.70 -8.43
N ASN A 288 10.70 6.68 -7.83
CA ASN A 288 10.59 8.11 -8.22
C ASN A 288 9.20 8.77 -8.12
N GLY A 289 8.10 8.04 -7.87
CA GLY A 289 6.80 8.71 -7.67
C GLY A 289 6.71 9.57 -6.39
N ASN A 290 7.37 9.12 -5.31
CA ASN A 290 7.25 9.75 -4.00
C ASN A 290 8.28 10.87 -3.75
N ALA A 291 9.33 10.97 -4.57
CA ALA A 291 10.29 12.07 -4.45
C ALA A 291 9.68 13.38 -4.96
N PHE A 292 8.91 13.32 -6.06
CA PHE A 292 8.29 14.49 -6.69
C PHE A 292 7.15 15.09 -5.84
N LEU A 293 6.31 14.23 -5.24
CA LEU A 293 5.26 14.68 -4.31
C LEU A 293 5.86 15.23 -3.01
N ARG A 294 6.95 14.63 -2.52
CA ARG A 294 7.68 15.14 -1.36
C ARG A 294 8.25 16.53 -1.66
N ASP A 295 8.83 16.74 -2.83
CA ASP A 295 9.42 18.03 -3.22
C ASP A 295 8.37 19.13 -3.41
N GLN A 296 7.19 18.81 -3.96
CA GLN A 296 6.06 19.75 -4.07
C GLN A 296 5.45 20.13 -2.72
N VAL A 297 5.31 19.16 -1.81
CA VAL A 297 4.81 19.41 -0.44
C VAL A 297 5.86 20.12 0.41
N THR A 298 7.16 19.93 0.15
CA THR A 298 8.24 20.61 0.87
C THR A 298 8.68 21.94 0.25
N SER A 299 8.17 22.30 -0.93
CA SER A 299 8.56 23.53 -1.63
C SER A 299 8.29 24.77 -0.76
N GLU A 300 9.19 25.76 -0.85
CA GLU A 300 9.06 27.03 -0.13
C GLU A 300 7.76 27.75 -0.46
N SER A 301 7.20 27.53 -1.66
CA SER A 301 5.89 28.06 -2.06
C SER A 301 4.75 27.54 -1.18
N SER A 302 4.74 26.23 -0.91
CA SER A 302 3.75 25.58 -0.04
C SER A 302 3.87 26.06 1.41
N LYS A 303 5.09 26.23 1.91
CA LYS A 303 5.36 26.77 3.26
C LYS A 303 4.92 28.24 3.38
N ASN A 304 5.18 29.05 2.37
CA ASN A 304 4.79 30.46 2.34
C ASN A 304 3.27 30.63 2.24
N ARG A 305 2.57 29.79 1.45
CA ARG A 305 1.10 29.75 1.39
C ARG A 305 0.48 29.37 2.73
N ILE A 306 1.03 28.38 3.41
CA ILE A 306 0.56 27.95 4.74
C ILE A 306 0.81 29.06 5.77
N GLY A 307 1.98 29.70 5.73
CA GLY A 307 2.31 30.85 6.59
C GLY A 307 1.35 32.04 6.40
N HIS A 308 1.04 32.39 5.15
CA HIS A 308 0.09 33.47 4.85
C HIS A 308 -1.33 33.15 5.32
N LYS A 309 -1.80 31.90 5.16
CA LYS A 309 -3.12 31.49 5.65
C LYS A 309 -3.20 31.49 7.18
N LEU A 310 -2.15 31.04 7.87
CA LEU A 310 -2.07 31.10 9.34
C LEU A 310 -2.05 32.54 9.86
N ALA A 311 -1.30 33.43 9.20
CA ALA A 311 -1.27 34.85 9.57
C ALA A 311 -2.63 35.54 9.35
N ALA A 312 -3.36 35.18 8.29
CA ALA A 312 -4.71 35.71 8.04
C ALA A 312 -5.71 35.23 9.10
N VAL A 313 -5.64 33.96 9.50
CA VAL A 313 -6.49 33.40 10.58
C VAL A 313 -6.16 34.05 11.93
N ASP A 314 -4.89 34.28 12.23
CA ASP A 314 -4.46 34.96 13.47
C ASP A 314 -4.94 36.42 13.52
N SER A 315 -4.98 37.12 12.37
CA SER A 315 -5.53 38.48 12.30
C SER A 315 -7.04 38.49 12.58
N ILE A 316 -7.80 37.57 11.99
CA ILE A 316 -9.25 37.46 12.17
C ILE A 316 -9.59 37.10 13.63
N LEU A 317 -8.80 36.23 14.27
CA LEU A 317 -8.99 35.87 15.67
C LEU A 317 -8.68 37.03 16.64
N ARG A 318 -7.74 37.91 16.29
CA ARG A 318 -7.45 39.13 17.08
C ARG A 318 -8.55 40.17 16.96
N ASP A 319 -9.11 40.36 15.76
CA ASP A 319 -10.19 41.32 15.53
C ASP A 319 -11.53 40.87 16.14
N SER A 320 -11.73 39.56 16.34
CA SER A 320 -12.92 39.01 17.02
C SER A 320 -12.91 39.14 18.55
N LYS A 321 -11.79 39.60 19.13
CA LYS A 321 -11.62 39.81 20.58
C LYS A 321 -11.51 41.29 20.99
N GLY A 322 -11.71 42.20 20.04
CA GLY A 322 -11.80 43.66 20.26
C GLY A 322 -13.23 44.14 20.44
#